data_AF-A0A961Z7L0-F1
#
_entry.id   AF-A0A961Z7L0-F1
#
_cell.length_a   1.000
_cell.length_b   1.000
_cell.length_c   1.000
_cell.angle_alpha   90.00
_cell.angle_beta   90.00
_cell.angle_gamma   90.00
#
_symmetry.space_group_name_H-M   'P 1'
#
loop_
_entity.id
_entity.type
_entity.pdbx_description
1 polymer ?
#
loop_
_entity_poly.entity_id
_entity_poly.type
_entity_poly.pdbx_seq_one_letter_code
_entity_poly.pdbx_strand_id
1 'polypeptide(L)' 'VCPIASQDSSLMAPLATADCLVVRPPGAPALPAGASVDTLPLDF' A
#
# COMPACT_ATOMS: atom_id res chain seq x y z
N VAL A 1 6.20 3.49 5.55
CA VAL A 1 5.46 3.79 4.29
C VAL A 1 4.26 4.67 4.60
N CYS A 2 3.78 5.48 3.64
CA CYS A 2 2.58 6.30 3.78
C CYS A 2 1.57 5.89 2.69
N PRO A 3 0.36 5.39 3.02
CA PRO A 3 -0.62 5.00 2.02
C PRO A 3 -1.10 6.19 1.18
N ILE A 4 -1.30 5.95 -0.12
CA ILE A 4 -1.89 6.95 -1.02
C ILE A 4 -3.40 7.04 -0.73
N ALA A 5 -3.95 8.25 -0.82
CA ALA A 5 -5.32 8.57 -0.37
C ALA A 5 -6.42 7.67 -0.96
N SER A 6 -6.32 7.28 -2.24
CA SER A 6 -7.23 6.33 -2.87
C SER A 6 -6.47 5.06 -3.27
N GLN A 7 -7.10 3.91 -3.01
CA GLN A 7 -6.63 2.58 -3.40
C GLN A 7 -7.58 1.93 -4.42
N ASP A 8 -8.37 2.74 -5.13
CA ASP A 8 -9.27 2.26 -6.19
C ASP A 8 -8.45 1.66 -7.34
N SER A 9 -8.79 0.44 -7.73
CA SER A 9 -8.07 -0.33 -8.76
C SER A 9 -8.17 0.29 -10.16
N SER A 10 -9.13 1.19 -10.41
CA SER A 10 -9.23 1.91 -11.68
C SER A 10 -8.22 3.05 -11.81
N LEU A 11 -7.56 3.46 -10.72
CA LEU A 11 -6.56 4.52 -10.70
C LEU A 11 -5.16 3.96 -10.90
N MET A 12 -4.52 4.29 -12.02
CA MET A 12 -3.14 3.88 -12.32
C MET A 12 -2.08 4.88 -11.86
N ALA A 13 -2.43 6.17 -11.76
CA ALA A 13 -1.50 7.22 -11.33
C ALA A 13 -0.84 6.94 -9.96
N PRO A 14 -1.53 6.40 -8.94
CA PRO A 14 -0.91 6.04 -7.67
C PRO A 14 0.23 5.03 -7.80
N LEU A 15 0.13 4.09 -8.74
CA LEU A 15 1.15 3.06 -8.91
C LEU A 15 2.45 3.62 -9.50
N ALA A 16 2.36 4.66 -10.34
CA ALA A 16 3.52 5.29 -10.98
C ALA A 16 4.42 6.06 -10.01
N THR A 17 3.91 6.47 -8.85
CA THR A 17 4.67 7.24 -7.84
C THR A 17 4.94 6.45 -6.56
N ALA A 18 4.53 5.18 -6.49
CA ALA A 18 4.71 4.36 -5.30
C ALA A 18 6.07 3.64 -5.34
N ASP A 19 6.75 3.58 -4.20
CA ASP A 19 8.02 2.85 -4.07
C ASP A 19 7.82 1.37 -3.70
N CYS A 20 6.64 1.01 -3.19
CA CYS A 20 6.33 -0.34 -2.71
C CYS A 20 4.82 -0.58 -2.60
N LEU A 21 4.46 -1.85 -2.43
CA LEU A 21 3.11 -2.32 -2.10
C LEU A 21 3.08 -2.81 -0.64
N VAL A 22 2.01 -2.47 0.08
CA VAL A 22 1.74 -3.02 1.42
C VAL A 22 0.96 -4.32 1.26
N VAL A 23 1.49 -5.42 1.79
CA VAL A 23 0.84 -6.74 1.71
C VAL A 23 -0.06 -6.93 2.93
N ARG A 24 -1.35 -7.22 2.70
CA ARG A 24 -2.35 -7.40 3.74
C ARG A 24 -3.21 -8.64 3.47
N PRO A 25 -3.44 -9.51 4.47
CA PRO A 25 -4.40 -10.59 4.34
C PRO A 25 -5.81 -10.05 4.04
N PRO A 26 -6.65 -10.81 3.30
CA PRO A 26 -8.04 -10.45 3.08
C PRO A 26 -8.79 -10.27 4.40
N GLY A 27 -9.55 -9.18 4.54
CA GLY A 27 -10.35 -8.90 5.74
C GLY A 27 -9.55 -8.52 7.00
N ALA A 28 -8.24 -8.30 6.89
CA ALA A 28 -7.42 -7.88 8.03
C ALA A 28 -7.91 -6.52 8.59
N PRO A 29 -7.97 -6.35 9.93
CA PRO A 29 -8.49 -5.14 10.55
C PRO A 29 -7.63 -3.91 10.26
N ALA A 30 -8.20 -2.71 10.35
CA ALA A 30 -7.44 -1.47 10.20
C ALA A 30 -6.27 -1.42 11.22
N LEU A 31 -5.10 -0.99 10.76
CA LEU A 31 -3.91 -0.84 11.61
C LEU A 31 -3.73 0.62 12.01
N PRO A 32 -3.25 0.89 13.25
CA PRO A 32 -2.88 2.25 13.64
C PRO A 32 -1.61 2.70 12.91
N ALA A 33 -1.41 4.02 12.84
CA ALA A 33 -0.16 4.59 12.36
C ALA A 33 1.03 4.10 13.20
N GLY A 34 2.15 3.79 12.52
CA GLY A 34 3.36 3.25 13.16
C GLY A 34 3.36 1.73 13.36
N ALA A 35 2.25 1.04 13.07
CA ALA A 35 2.24 -0.43 13.07
C ALA A 35 3.16 -1.01 11.98
N SER A 36 3.78 -2.15 12.27
CA SER A 36 4.57 -2.90 11.30
C SER A 36 3.68 -3.56 10.25
N VAL A 37 4.17 -3.57 9.01
CA VAL A 37 3.51 -4.21 7.86
C VAL A 37 4.56 -4.85 6.97
N ASP A 38 4.17 -5.88 6.24
CA ASP A 38 4.99 -6.46 5.18
C ASP A 38 4.88 -5.61 3.92
N THR A 39 6.02 -5.38 3.26
CA THR A 39 6.10 -4.59 2.04
C THR A 39 6.78 -5.37 0.93
N LEU A 40 6.22 -5.26 -0.27
CA LEU A 40 6.87 -5.70 -1.50
C LEU A 40 7.44 -4.46 -2.21
N PRO A 41 8.77 -4.32 -2.37
CA PRO A 41 9.36 -3.23 -3.12
C PRO A 41 8.88 -3.21 -4.58
N LEU A 42 8.79 -2.01 -5.17
CA LEU A 42 8.60 -1.80 -6.60
C LEU A 42 9.92 -1.30 -7.18
N ASP A 43 10.88 -2.21 -7.35
CA ASP A 43 12.19 -1.97 -7.95
C ASP A 43 12.17 -2.36 -9.43
N PHE A 44 11.78 -1.40 -10.27
CA PHE A 44 11.89 -1.51 -11.73
C PHE A 44 13.21 -0.92 -12.25
#